data_AF-A0A7C6WHD1-F1
#
_entry.id   AF-A0A7C6WHD1-F1
#
_cell.length_a   1.000
_cell.length_b   1.000
_cell.length_c   1.000
_cell.angle_alpha   90.00
_cell.angle_beta   90.00
_cell.angle_gamma   90.00
#
_symmetry.space_group_name_H-M   'P 1'
#
loop_
_entity.id
_entity.type
_entity.pdbx_description
1 polymer ?
#
loop_
_entity_poly.entity_id
_entity_poly.type
_entity_poly.pdbx_seq_one_letter_code
_entity_poly.pdbx_strand_id
1 'polypeptide(L)'
;MSYTINVNSVQAEIIIDKYQEYSLPHTNNYTLFRAKYKGATLTLYKTHTLLIQGGKAFVLYNEVCDLLQITPKLKEKKEKDFEPQINLSIIGTDEVGTGDFFGPIVVAGAYVDKTKILDVMKLGIRDSKTIKDDKIHKLANELIKLVDYHIVSLDNLKYNYLVSAGKYNMNKIKALL
;
A
#
# COMPACT_ATOMS: atom_id res chain seq x y z
N MET A 1 6.47 11.24 12.48
CA MET A 1 5.27 10.43 12.14
C MET A 1 4.21 11.36 11.54
N SER A 2 3.27 10.83 10.77
CA SER A 2 2.21 11.62 10.12
C SER A 2 0.83 11.02 10.39
N TYR A 3 -0.17 11.86 10.64
CA TYR A 3 -1.55 11.48 10.88
C TYR A 3 -2.47 12.25 9.93
N THR A 4 -3.55 11.60 9.50
CA THR A 4 -4.49 12.18 8.54
C THR A 4 -5.91 12.08 9.06
N ILE A 5 -6.70 13.15 8.92
CA ILE A 5 -8.11 13.22 9.27
C ILE A 5 -8.85 13.78 8.06
N ASN A 6 -9.97 13.18 7.66
CA ASN A 6 -10.89 13.82 6.73
C ASN A 6 -11.87 14.64 7.55
N VAL A 7 -11.98 15.92 7.22
CA VAL A 7 -12.86 16.87 7.91
C VAL A 7 -13.94 17.33 6.94
N ASN A 8 -15.05 17.86 7.45
CA ASN A 8 -16.03 18.57 6.62
C ASN A 8 -15.68 20.07 6.53
N SER A 9 -16.43 20.83 5.74
CA SER A 9 -16.17 22.26 5.52
C SER A 9 -16.29 23.10 6.80
N VAL A 10 -17.24 22.79 7.69
CA VAL A 10 -17.39 23.48 8.98
C VAL A 10 -16.18 23.22 9.89
N GLN A 11 -15.74 21.97 9.96
CA GLN A 11 -14.57 21.58 10.74
C GLN A 11 -13.27 22.19 10.18
N ALA A 12 -13.17 22.34 8.86
CA ALA A 12 -12.06 23.04 8.22
C ALA A 12 -11.98 24.51 8.66
N GLU A 13 -13.11 25.22 8.72
CA GLU A 13 -13.16 26.60 9.22
C GLU A 13 -12.73 26.70 10.68
N ILE A 14 -13.20 25.79 11.54
CA ILE A 14 -12.79 25.73 12.96
C ILE A 14 -11.27 25.55 13.10
N ILE A 15 -10.66 24.69 12.27
CA ILE A 15 -9.20 24.51 12.26
C ILE A 15 -8.49 25.79 11.83
N ILE A 16 -8.97 26.44 10.77
CA ILE A 16 -8.36 27.66 10.24
C ILE A 16 -8.39 28.76 11.30
N ASP A 17 -9.54 29.01 11.91
CA ASP A 17 -9.73 30.03 12.95
C ASP A 17 -8.82 29.75 14.17
N LYS A 18 -8.81 28.51 14.65
CA LYS A 18 -8.02 28.13 15.83
C LYS A 18 -6.51 28.29 15.65
N TYR A 19 -5.99 28.03 14.45
CA TYR A 19 -4.55 27.99 14.18
C TYR A 19 -4.05 29.15 13.30
N GLN A 20 -4.89 30.15 13.01
CA GLN A 20 -4.58 31.25 12.10
C GLN A 20 -3.30 32.02 12.49
N GLU A 21 -3.07 32.22 13.79
CA GLU A 21 -1.88 32.91 14.32
C GLU A 21 -0.57 32.16 14.04
N TYR A 22 -0.65 30.85 13.78
CA TYR A 22 0.49 29.98 13.51
C TYR A 22 0.66 29.68 12.01
N SER A 23 -0.02 30.46 11.16
CA SER A 23 -0.05 30.27 9.71
C SER A 23 1.35 30.32 9.09
N LEU A 24 1.55 29.45 8.09
CA LEU A 24 2.75 29.38 7.28
C LEU A 24 2.38 29.61 5.81
N PRO A 25 3.34 30.09 4.98
CA PRO A 25 3.11 30.20 3.54
C PRO A 25 2.75 28.86 2.92
N HIS A 26 1.86 28.92 1.94
CA HIS A 26 1.45 27.77 1.15
C HIS A 26 2.65 27.23 0.36
N THR A 27 2.79 25.91 0.33
CA THR A 27 3.83 25.23 -0.46
C THR A 27 3.32 24.73 -1.81
N ASN A 28 2.01 24.63 -2.00
CA ASN A 28 1.39 24.21 -3.26
C ASN A 28 -0.02 24.80 -3.43
N ASN A 29 -0.54 24.76 -4.65
CA ASN A 29 -1.88 25.29 -5.01
C ASN A 29 -3.06 24.47 -4.46
N TYR A 30 -2.79 23.29 -3.89
CA TYR A 30 -3.79 22.37 -3.35
C TYR A 30 -3.98 22.53 -1.83
N THR A 31 -3.12 23.29 -1.17
CA THR A 31 -3.18 23.58 0.26
C THR A 31 -4.22 24.68 0.47
N LEU A 32 -5.23 24.39 1.27
CA LEU A 32 -6.20 25.37 1.74
C LEU A 32 -5.61 26.18 2.91
N PHE A 33 -4.95 25.51 3.85
CA PHE A 33 -4.36 26.15 5.03
C PHE A 33 -3.17 25.37 5.56
N ARG A 34 -2.19 26.06 6.14
CA ARG A 34 -1.01 25.42 6.72
C ARG A 34 -0.56 26.20 7.96
N ALA A 35 -0.25 25.50 9.03
CA ALA A 35 0.24 26.10 10.27
C ALA A 35 1.30 25.23 10.94
N LYS A 36 2.18 25.85 11.74
CA LYS A 36 3.15 25.12 12.58
C LYS A 36 2.93 25.45 14.03
N TYR A 37 2.51 24.44 14.79
CA TYR A 37 2.13 24.59 16.17
C TYR A 37 2.81 23.52 17.03
N LYS A 38 3.42 23.95 18.14
CA LYS A 38 4.10 23.09 19.12
C LYS A 38 5.04 22.03 18.52
N GLY A 39 5.75 22.36 17.44
CA GLY A 39 6.71 21.44 16.80
C GLY A 39 6.09 20.38 15.88
N ALA A 40 4.81 20.54 15.51
CA ALA A 40 4.15 19.81 14.45
C ALA A 40 3.56 20.78 13.41
N THR A 41 3.39 20.29 12.18
CA THR A 41 2.84 21.05 11.06
C THR A 41 1.48 20.47 10.69
N LEU A 42 0.46 21.33 10.66
CA LEU A 42 -0.85 21.01 10.10
C LEU A 42 -0.89 21.50 8.65
N THR A 43 -1.38 20.67 7.75
CA THR A 43 -1.65 21.02 6.35
C THR A 43 -3.04 20.56 5.99
N LEU A 44 -3.95 21.49 5.74
CA LEU A 44 -5.31 21.24 5.28
C LEU A 44 -5.35 21.41 3.76
N TYR A 45 -5.79 20.38 3.04
CA TYR A 45 -5.92 20.40 1.59
C TYR A 45 -7.33 20.84 1.17
N LYS A 46 -7.47 21.30 -0.07
CA LYS A 46 -8.77 21.62 -0.70
C LYS A 46 -9.73 20.42 -0.75
N THR A 47 -9.23 19.20 -0.64
CA THR A 47 -10.02 17.96 -0.50
C THR A 47 -10.62 17.78 0.91
N HIS A 48 -10.43 18.74 1.81
CA HIS A 48 -10.76 18.64 3.24
C HIS A 48 -10.04 17.50 3.96
N THR A 49 -8.86 17.14 3.46
CA THR A 49 -7.95 16.23 4.14
C THR A 49 -6.99 17.05 4.99
N LEU A 50 -6.97 16.81 6.30
CA LEU A 50 -6.02 17.40 7.24
C LEU A 50 -4.87 16.43 7.48
N LEU A 51 -3.64 16.88 7.21
CA LEU A 51 -2.40 16.15 7.44
C LEU A 51 -1.60 16.81 8.57
N ILE A 52 -1.25 16.05 9.59
CA ILE A 52 -0.48 16.49 10.76
C ILE A 52 0.85 15.75 10.78
N GLN A 53 1.97 16.47 10.74
CA GLN A 53 3.32 15.90 10.62
C GLN A 53 4.30 16.51 11.63
N GLY A 54 5.32 15.75 12.05
CA GLY A 54 6.39 16.25 12.91
C GLY A 54 6.65 15.37 14.14
N GLY A 55 7.51 15.87 15.04
CA GLY A 55 7.91 15.15 16.25
C GLY A 55 6.78 15.02 17.27
N LYS A 56 5.94 16.05 17.40
CA LYS A 56 4.77 16.09 18.32
C LYS A 56 3.43 15.89 17.61
N ALA A 57 3.43 15.26 16.43
CA ALA A 57 2.25 15.10 15.59
C ALA A 57 1.10 14.33 16.28
N PHE A 58 1.42 13.35 17.14
CA PHE A 58 0.43 12.56 17.86
C PHE A 58 -0.36 13.38 18.89
N VAL A 59 0.34 14.21 19.67
CA VAL A 59 -0.29 15.08 20.68
C VAL A 59 -1.25 16.05 20.01
N LEU A 60 -0.80 16.67 18.92
CA LEU A 60 -1.62 17.58 18.13
C LEU A 60 -2.79 16.89 17.44
N TYR A 61 -2.61 15.65 16.97
CA TYR A 61 -3.70 14.86 16.40
C TYR A 61 -4.84 14.66 17.41
N ASN A 62 -4.51 14.29 18.66
CA ASN A 62 -5.52 14.12 19.71
C ASN A 62 -6.20 15.45 20.06
N GLU A 63 -5.43 16.54 20.17
CA GLU A 63 -5.97 17.89 20.42
C GLU A 63 -6.98 18.31 19.34
N VAL A 64 -6.67 18.03 18.06
CA VAL A 64 -7.58 18.30 16.94
C VAL A 64 -8.79 17.36 16.95
N CYS A 65 -8.62 16.08 17.28
CA CYS A 65 -9.76 15.15 17.42
C CYS A 65 -10.73 15.61 18.50
N ASP A 66 -10.22 16.04 19.67
CA ASP A 66 -11.04 16.56 20.77
C ASP A 66 -11.75 17.85 20.36
N LEU A 67 -11.05 18.77 19.69
CA LEU A 67 -11.62 20.02 19.17
C LEU A 67 -12.78 19.78 18.20
N LEU A 68 -12.65 18.78 17.33
CA LEU A 68 -13.63 18.47 16.29
C LEU A 68 -14.69 17.45 16.73
N GLN A 69 -14.63 16.99 17.98
CA GLN A 69 -15.45 15.89 18.51
C GLN A 69 -15.39 14.62 17.63
N ILE A 70 -14.25 14.41 16.98
CA ILE A 70 -14.01 13.23 16.14
C ILE A 70 -13.42 12.16 17.04
N THR A 71 -14.09 11.01 17.14
CA THR A 71 -13.50 9.85 17.81
C THR A 71 -12.23 9.46 17.06
N PRO A 72 -11.05 9.51 17.71
CA PRO A 72 -9.80 9.26 17.03
C PRO A 72 -9.81 7.82 16.49
N LYS A 73 -9.73 7.68 15.16
CA LYS A 73 -9.38 6.40 14.54
C LYS A 73 -7.89 6.19 14.78
N LEU A 74 -7.54 5.93 16.04
CA LEU A 74 -6.28 5.29 16.35
C LEU A 74 -6.30 4.00 15.54
N LYS A 75 -5.45 3.92 14.51
CA LYS A 75 -4.88 2.64 14.14
C LYS A 75 -4.07 2.22 15.36
N GLU A 76 -4.75 1.71 16.38
CA GLU A 76 -4.15 0.69 17.22
C GLU A 76 -3.54 -0.27 16.22
N LYS A 77 -2.23 -0.44 16.27
CA LYS A 77 -1.66 -1.73 15.92
C LYS A 77 -2.27 -2.71 16.91
N LYS A 78 -3.53 -3.09 16.70
CA LYS A 78 -3.91 -4.44 17.03
C LYS A 78 -2.97 -5.25 16.16
N GLU A 79 -1.96 -5.81 16.79
CA GLU A 79 -1.63 -7.20 16.53
C GLU A 79 -2.98 -7.92 16.56
N LYS A 80 -3.71 -7.87 15.43
CA LYS A 80 -4.61 -8.95 15.13
C LYS A 80 -3.62 -10.09 15.01
N ASP A 81 -3.60 -10.95 16.02
CA ASP A 81 -3.33 -12.35 15.79
C ASP A 81 -4.12 -12.68 14.52
N PHE A 82 -3.39 -12.72 13.42
CA PHE A 82 -3.96 -12.98 12.12
C PHE A 82 -4.19 -14.49 12.15
N GLU A 83 -5.21 -14.92 12.88
CA GLU A 83 -5.73 -16.26 12.72
C GLU A 83 -6.17 -16.33 11.26
N PRO A 84 -5.48 -17.11 10.42
CA PRO A 84 -5.89 -17.26 9.05
C PRO A 84 -7.28 -17.89 9.11
N GLN A 85 -8.32 -17.14 8.70
CA GLN A 85 -9.64 -17.75 8.44
C GLN A 85 -9.59 -18.74 7.26
N ILE A 86 -8.41 -18.89 6.65
CA ILE A 86 -8.11 -19.82 5.59
C ILE A 86 -7.59 -21.12 6.21
N ASN A 87 -8.47 -22.12 6.32
CA ASN A 87 -8.12 -23.48 6.73
C ASN A 87 -8.14 -24.48 5.56
N LEU A 88 -7.85 -23.97 4.36
CA LEU A 88 -7.85 -24.73 3.11
C LEU A 88 -6.46 -24.65 2.49
N SER A 89 -6.04 -25.72 1.84
CA SER A 89 -4.87 -25.65 0.96
C SER A 89 -5.26 -24.88 -0.31
N ILE A 90 -4.44 -23.92 -0.72
CA ILE A 90 -4.77 -22.96 -1.78
C ILE A 90 -3.65 -22.89 -2.81
N ILE A 91 -4.04 -22.71 -4.07
CA ILE A 91 -3.13 -22.26 -5.12
C ILE A 91 -3.36 -20.78 -5.37
N GLY A 92 -2.31 -19.98 -5.26
CA GLY A 92 -2.29 -18.58 -5.70
C GLY A 92 -1.50 -18.47 -7.01
N THR A 93 -1.96 -17.63 -7.93
CA THR A 93 -1.24 -17.32 -9.18
C THR A 93 -1.18 -15.81 -9.37
N ASP A 94 -0.07 -15.31 -9.90
CA ASP A 94 0.10 -13.89 -10.24
C ASP A 94 1.14 -13.72 -11.36
N GLU A 95 1.12 -12.56 -12.02
CA GLU A 95 2.01 -12.24 -13.12
C GLU A 95 2.81 -10.95 -12.94
N VAL A 96 3.99 -10.90 -13.57
CA VAL A 96 4.84 -9.71 -13.66
C VAL A 96 5.37 -9.54 -15.10
N GLY A 97 5.86 -8.35 -15.44
CA GLY A 97 6.42 -8.05 -16.77
C GLY A 97 5.43 -7.52 -17.80
N THR A 98 4.12 -7.46 -17.50
CA THR A 98 3.10 -7.06 -18.48
C THR A 98 3.15 -5.59 -18.90
N GLY A 99 3.69 -4.73 -18.04
CA GLY A 99 3.89 -3.30 -18.30
C GLY A 99 5.34 -2.94 -18.65
N ASP A 100 6.26 -3.90 -18.59
CA ASP A 100 7.66 -3.67 -18.85
C ASP A 100 7.94 -3.76 -20.35
N PHE A 101 8.65 -2.76 -20.88
CA PHE A 101 9.04 -2.77 -22.30
C PHE A 101 10.10 -3.83 -22.59
N PHE A 102 10.95 -4.11 -21.59
CA PHE A 102 12.01 -5.11 -21.68
C PHE A 102 11.72 -6.29 -20.79
N GLY A 103 11.95 -7.49 -21.32
CA GLY A 103 11.93 -8.72 -20.56
C GLY A 103 10.65 -9.52 -20.75
N PRO A 104 10.65 -10.77 -20.26
CA PRO A 104 9.54 -11.70 -20.45
C PRO A 104 8.34 -11.33 -19.58
N ILE A 105 7.19 -11.90 -19.91
CA ILE A 105 6.07 -12.01 -18.97
C ILE A 105 6.26 -13.29 -18.18
N VAL A 106 6.21 -13.20 -16.86
CA VAL A 106 6.39 -14.34 -15.96
C VAL A 106 5.14 -14.52 -15.12
N VAL A 107 4.56 -15.72 -15.18
CA VAL A 107 3.46 -16.16 -14.31
C VAL A 107 4.01 -17.18 -13.33
N ALA A 108 3.70 -17.00 -12.05
CA ALA A 108 4.06 -17.96 -11.01
C ALA A 108 2.79 -18.46 -10.32
N GLY A 109 2.73 -19.77 -10.09
CA GLY A 109 1.73 -20.42 -9.25
C GLY A 109 2.39 -21.05 -8.03
N ALA A 110 1.79 -20.88 -6.85
CA ALA A 110 2.27 -21.47 -5.61
C ALA A 110 1.13 -22.20 -4.90
N TYR A 111 1.35 -23.48 -4.58
CA TYR A 111 0.48 -24.28 -3.74
C TYR A 111 0.91 -24.18 -2.28
N VAL A 112 0.03 -23.62 -1.45
CA VAL A 112 0.22 -23.49 -0.02
C VAL A 112 -0.68 -24.50 0.68
N ASP A 113 -0.08 -25.53 1.26
CA ASP A 113 -0.82 -26.45 2.11
C ASP A 113 -1.35 -25.75 3.36
N LYS A 114 -2.56 -26.12 3.81
CA LYS A 114 -3.17 -25.56 5.02
C LYS A 114 -2.26 -25.62 6.26
N THR A 115 -1.41 -26.64 6.36
CA THR A 115 -0.47 -26.82 7.47
C THR A 115 0.69 -25.83 7.44
N LYS A 116 1.03 -25.28 6.26
CA LYS A 116 2.17 -24.37 6.05
C LYS A 116 1.77 -22.90 6.01
N ILE A 117 0.48 -22.58 6.05
CA ILE A 117 -0.04 -21.20 5.99
C ILE A 117 0.63 -20.30 7.03
N LEU A 118 0.73 -20.77 8.28
CA LEU A 118 1.32 -19.98 9.36
C LEU A 118 2.81 -19.71 9.11
N ASP A 119 3.55 -20.67 8.55
CA ASP A 119 4.98 -20.50 8.27
C ASP A 119 5.22 -19.55 7.11
N VAL A 120 4.40 -19.62 6.06
CA VAL A 120 4.41 -18.65 4.96
C VAL A 120 4.07 -17.25 5.46
N MET A 121 3.09 -17.11 6.37
CA MET A 121 2.74 -15.81 6.96
C MET A 121 3.87 -15.21 7.82
N LYS A 122 4.61 -16.04 8.56
CA LYS A 122 5.76 -15.59 9.37
C LYS A 122 6.88 -14.97 8.54
N LEU A 123 7.00 -15.31 7.25
CA LEU A 123 7.94 -14.65 6.34
C LEU A 123 7.63 -13.15 6.15
N GLY A 124 6.42 -12.71 6.53
CA GLY A 124 6.03 -11.31 6.45
C GLY A 124 5.93 -10.80 5.01
N ILE A 125 5.56 -11.70 4.09
CA ILE A 125 5.28 -11.36 2.69
C ILE A 125 4.07 -10.42 2.69
N ARG A 126 4.29 -9.24 2.11
CA ARG A 126 3.29 -8.16 1.97
C ARG A 126 3.19 -7.83 0.50
N ASP A 127 2.43 -6.79 0.17
CA ASP A 127 2.39 -6.22 -1.18
C ASP A 127 3.82 -6.03 -1.71
N SER A 128 4.16 -6.81 -2.73
CA SER A 128 5.50 -6.90 -3.33
C SER A 128 5.98 -5.56 -3.84
N LYS A 129 5.05 -4.65 -4.19
CA LYS A 129 5.33 -3.27 -4.63
C LYS A 129 6.03 -2.41 -3.58
N THR A 130 5.98 -2.82 -2.31
CA THR A 130 6.61 -2.09 -1.19
C THR A 130 7.94 -2.71 -0.75
N ILE A 131 8.38 -3.78 -1.42
CA ILE A 131 9.55 -4.58 -1.06
C ILE A 131 10.65 -4.30 -2.09
N LYS A 132 11.88 -4.05 -1.63
CA LYS A 132 13.04 -3.89 -2.50
C LYS A 132 13.51 -5.25 -3.04
N ASP A 133 14.12 -5.24 -4.23
CA ASP A 133 14.58 -6.45 -4.93
C ASP A 133 15.47 -7.36 -4.08
N ASP A 134 16.47 -6.81 -3.36
CA ASP A 134 17.32 -7.60 -2.45
C ASP A 134 16.53 -8.40 -1.41
N LYS A 135 15.41 -7.82 -0.94
CA LYS A 135 14.52 -8.46 0.01
C LYS A 135 13.59 -9.45 -0.68
N ILE A 136 13.15 -9.17 -1.91
CA ILE A 136 12.39 -10.12 -2.74
C ILE A 136 13.22 -11.39 -2.96
N HIS A 137 14.48 -11.27 -3.36
CA HIS A 137 15.36 -12.43 -3.56
C HIS A 137 15.51 -13.30 -2.30
N LYS A 138 15.70 -12.67 -1.14
CA LYS A 138 15.78 -13.39 0.14
C LYS A 138 14.46 -14.09 0.48
N LEU A 139 13.33 -13.39 0.36
CA LEU A 139 12.01 -13.94 0.66
C LEU A 139 11.63 -15.07 -0.30
N ALA A 140 11.90 -14.91 -1.59
CA ALA A 140 11.64 -15.93 -2.60
C ALA A 140 12.40 -17.22 -2.30
N ASN A 141 13.69 -17.12 -1.99
CA ASN A 141 14.53 -18.28 -1.64
C ASN A 141 14.03 -19.04 -0.39
N GLU A 142 13.43 -18.35 0.57
CA GLU A 142 12.81 -19.00 1.73
C GLU A 142 11.44 -19.59 1.37
N LEU A 143 10.63 -18.88 0.58
CA LEU A 143 9.29 -19.34 0.19
C LEU A 143 9.35 -20.63 -0.63
N ILE A 144 10.24 -20.73 -1.63
CA ILE A 144 10.34 -21.91 -2.50
C ILE A 144 10.75 -23.19 -1.77
N LYS A 145 11.34 -23.07 -0.57
CA LYS A 145 11.65 -24.23 0.29
C LYS A 145 10.42 -24.73 1.05
N LEU A 146 9.42 -23.87 1.20
CA LEU A 146 8.22 -24.15 1.98
C LEU A 146 7.06 -24.63 1.09
N VAL A 147 6.94 -24.14 -0.14
CA VAL A 147 5.76 -24.37 -0.99
C VAL A 147 6.12 -25.04 -2.30
N ASP A 148 5.19 -25.83 -2.84
CA ASP A 148 5.31 -26.30 -4.21
C ASP A 148 4.94 -25.16 -5.15
N TYR A 149 5.71 -24.96 -6.21
CA TYR A 149 5.51 -23.85 -7.13
C TYR A 149 5.80 -24.25 -8.58
N HIS A 150 5.23 -23.47 -9.49
CA HIS A 150 5.52 -23.58 -10.92
C HIS A 150 5.64 -22.18 -11.52
N ILE A 151 6.51 -22.05 -12.53
CA ILE A 151 6.76 -20.78 -13.20
C ILE A 151 6.67 -21.00 -14.70
N VAL A 152 5.90 -20.16 -15.36
CA VAL A 152 5.83 -20.07 -16.82
C VAL A 152 6.39 -18.72 -17.24
N SER A 153 7.40 -18.74 -18.10
CA SER A 153 8.01 -17.53 -18.66
C SER A 153 7.74 -17.48 -20.15
N LEU A 154 7.11 -16.40 -20.61
CA LEU A 154 6.93 -16.08 -22.02
C LEU A 154 8.05 -15.14 -22.46
N ASP A 155 9.00 -15.67 -23.21
CA ASP A 155 10.09 -14.89 -23.77
C ASP A 155 9.62 -13.88 -24.84
N ASN A 156 10.47 -12.89 -25.11
CA ASN A 156 10.18 -11.80 -26.04
C ASN A 156 9.92 -12.27 -27.47
N LEU A 157 10.64 -13.30 -27.96
CA LEU A 157 10.47 -13.77 -29.33
C LEU A 157 9.10 -14.43 -29.49
N LYS A 158 8.71 -15.27 -28.54
CA LYS A 158 7.41 -15.93 -28.52
C LYS A 158 6.27 -14.93 -28.29
N TYR A 159 6.45 -13.95 -27.39
CA TYR A 159 5.49 -12.86 -27.20
C TYR A 159 5.26 -12.09 -28.50
N ASN A 160 6.34 -11.63 -29.15
CA ASN A 160 6.26 -10.89 -30.41
C ASN A 160 5.58 -11.71 -31.51
N TYR A 161 5.90 -13.01 -31.61
CA TYR A 161 5.23 -13.91 -32.54
C TYR A 161 3.72 -13.98 -32.29
N LEU A 162 3.29 -14.21 -31.05
CA LEU A 162 1.87 -14.31 -30.68
C LEU A 162 1.09 -13.02 -30.97
N VAL A 163 1.67 -11.86 -30.66
CA VAL A 163 1.06 -10.56 -30.93
C VAL A 163 1.01 -10.29 -32.43
N SER A 164 2.09 -10.56 -33.16
CA SER A 164 2.15 -10.33 -34.62
C SER A 164 1.18 -11.21 -35.42
N ALA A 165 0.85 -12.41 -34.92
CA ALA A 165 -0.18 -13.28 -35.49
C ALA A 165 -1.61 -12.71 -35.38
N GLY A 166 -1.82 -11.56 -34.72
CA GLY A 166 -3.07 -10.82 -34.69
C GLY A 166 -4.20 -11.44 -33.85
N LYS A 167 -4.00 -12.62 -33.25
CA LYS A 167 -5.02 -13.40 -32.53
C LYS A 167 -4.85 -13.43 -31.01
N TYR A 168 -3.79 -12.80 -30.48
CA TYR A 168 -3.43 -12.84 -29.06
C TYR A 168 -3.16 -11.42 -28.55
N ASN A 169 -4.13 -10.87 -27.82
CA ASN A 169 -3.92 -9.66 -27.02
C ASN A 169 -3.35 -10.03 -25.63
N MET A 170 -2.87 -9.03 -24.88
CA MET A 170 -2.26 -9.25 -23.57
C MET A 170 -3.13 -10.06 -22.60
N ASN A 171 -4.43 -9.77 -22.54
CA ASN A 171 -5.36 -10.49 -21.66
C ASN A 171 -5.46 -11.98 -22.01
N LYS A 172 -5.47 -12.31 -23.31
CA LYS A 172 -5.51 -13.69 -23.77
C LYS A 172 -4.18 -14.40 -23.53
N ILE A 173 -3.06 -13.70 -23.72
CA ILE A 173 -1.73 -14.23 -23.39
C ILE A 173 -1.67 -14.59 -21.92
N LYS A 174 -2.04 -13.66 -21.02
CA LYS A 174 -2.10 -13.91 -19.58
C LYS A 174 -2.96 -15.11 -19.20
N ALA A 175 -4.12 -15.28 -19.84
CA ALA A 175 -5.02 -16.40 -19.54
C ALA A 175 -4.50 -17.77 -20.00
N LEU A 176 -3.52 -17.80 -20.91
CA LEU A 176 -2.92 -19.03 -21.44
C LEU A 176 -1.63 -19.44 -20.72
N LEU A 177 -1.00 -18.49 -20.03
CA LEU A 177 0.18 -18.71 -19.20
C LEU A 177 -0.24 -19.19 -17.81
#